data_AF-A0AAQ0LX02-F1
#
_entry.id   AF-A0AAQ0LX02-F1
#
_cell.length_a   1.000
_cell.length_b   1.000
_cell.length_c   1.000
_cell.angle_alpha   90.00
_cell.angle_beta   90.00
_cell.angle_gamma   90.00
#
_symmetry.space_group_name_H-M   'P 1'
#
loop_
_entity.id
_entity.type
_entity.pdbx_description
1 polymer ?
#
loop_
_entity_poly.entity_id
_entity_poly.type
_entity_poly.pdbx_seq_one_letter_code
_entity_poly.pdbx_strand_id
1 'polypeptide(L)'
;MKIASIKLFMILIIDCIAFVMWFISMFKINGDFKSIWFYVFIICIFIMGVCLVCMTKVVGEINKIYRIKDINSMLKTLKYSENEIEERQKYLNSLSEDKVEEIKLKLENKISEVNKRWFYNENNNK
;
A
#
# COMPACT_ATOMS: atom_id res chain seq x y z
N MET A 1 11.75 7.13 -4.48
CA MET A 1 10.38 7.29 -5.04
C MET A 1 9.38 7.84 -4.01
N LYS A 2 9.78 8.82 -3.17
CA LYS A 2 8.91 9.46 -2.14
C LYS A 2 8.55 10.93 -2.47
N ILE A 3 9.37 11.60 -3.26
CA ILE A 3 9.27 13.05 -3.52
C ILE A 3 8.12 13.39 -4.48
N ALA A 4 7.85 12.55 -5.48
CA ALA A 4 6.78 12.78 -6.46
C ALA A 4 5.38 12.77 -5.80
N SER A 5 5.14 11.83 -4.89
CA SER A 5 3.86 11.71 -4.18
C SER A 5 3.62 12.84 -3.17
N ILE A 6 4.68 13.40 -2.57
CA ILE A 6 4.59 14.57 -1.68
C ILE A 6 4.33 15.84 -2.49
N LYS A 7 5.00 16.01 -3.64
CA LYS A 7 4.75 17.13 -4.55
C LYS A 7 3.31 17.12 -5.06
N LEU A 8 2.78 15.96 -5.44
CA LEU A 8 1.39 15.82 -5.89
C LEU A 8 0.40 16.19 -4.77
N PHE A 9 0.69 15.79 -3.53
CA PHE A 9 -0.14 16.11 -2.36
C PHE A 9 -0.10 17.60 -2.00
N MET A 10 1.08 18.22 -2.08
CA MET A 10 1.24 19.66 -1.87
C MET A 10 0.49 20.49 -2.92
N ILE A 11 0.54 20.08 -4.19
CA ILE A 11 -0.24 20.73 -5.27
C ILE A 11 -1.74 20.61 -4.98
N LEU A 12 -2.21 19.42 -4.59
CA LEU A 12 -3.62 19.18 -4.23
C LEU A 12 -4.08 20.07 -3.07
N ILE A 13 -3.25 20.28 -2.06
CA ILE A 13 -3.55 21.18 -0.93
C ILE A 13 -3.60 22.63 -1.40
N ILE A 14 -2.63 23.07 -2.21
CA ILE A 14 -2.58 24.44 -2.72
C ILE A 14 -3.81 24.74 -3.59
N ASP A 15 -4.18 23.84 -4.49
CA ASP A 15 -5.37 23.98 -5.34
C ASP A 15 -6.65 24.02 -4.49
N CYS A 16 -6.71 23.22 -3.41
CA CYS A 16 -7.83 23.21 -2.50
C CYS A 16 -7.96 24.53 -1.70
N ILE A 17 -6.82 25.08 -1.24
CA ILE A 17 -6.79 26.38 -0.55
C ILE A 17 -7.16 27.51 -1.52
N ALA A 18 -6.63 27.49 -2.74
CA ALA A 18 -6.96 28.46 -3.77
C ALA A 18 -8.45 28.43 -4.13
N PHE A 19 -9.03 27.23 -4.23
CA PHE A 19 -10.46 27.02 -4.45
C PHE A 19 -11.31 27.60 -3.31
N VAL A 20 -10.94 27.33 -2.05
CA VAL A 20 -11.63 27.88 -0.87
C VAL A 20 -11.49 29.41 -0.79
N MET A 21 -10.33 29.98 -1.12
CA MET A 21 -10.14 31.44 -1.12
C MET A 21 -10.94 32.14 -2.24
N TRP A 22 -10.92 31.58 -3.45
CA TRP A 22 -11.76 32.05 -4.56
C TRP A 22 -13.25 32.01 -4.20
N PHE A 23 -13.65 30.96 -3.48
CA PHE A 23 -15.00 30.74 -3.00
C PHE A 23 -15.46 31.75 -1.94
N ILE A 24 -14.61 32.05 -0.94
CA ILE A 24 -14.89 33.10 0.06
C ILE A 24 -15.06 34.47 -0.64
N SER A 25 -14.29 34.72 -1.71
CA SER A 25 -14.41 35.95 -2.51
C SER A 25 -15.75 36.03 -3.26
N MET A 26 -16.21 34.92 -3.86
CA MET A 26 -17.51 34.82 -4.55
C MET A 26 -18.70 35.04 -3.60
N PHE A 27 -18.63 34.52 -2.37
CA PHE A 27 -19.69 34.67 -1.37
C PHE A 27 -19.89 36.10 -0.89
N LYS A 28 -18.82 36.90 -0.87
CA LYS A 28 -18.92 38.34 -0.56
C LYS A 28 -19.79 39.10 -1.58
N ILE A 29 -20.02 38.53 -2.76
CA ILE A 29 -20.67 39.20 -3.88
C ILE A 29 -22.16 38.79 -4.00
N ASN A 30 -22.52 37.52 -3.78
CA ASN A 30 -23.87 37.00 -4.05
C ASN A 30 -24.40 36.13 -2.89
N GLY A 31 -25.00 36.76 -1.87
CA GLY A 31 -25.49 36.11 -0.64
C GLY A 31 -26.76 35.27 -0.81
N ASP A 32 -26.69 34.17 -1.57
CA ASP A 32 -27.85 33.34 -1.89
C ASP A 32 -27.78 31.93 -1.26
N PHE A 33 -28.78 31.60 -0.43
CA PHE A 33 -28.80 30.42 0.47
C PHE A 33 -28.88 29.07 -0.25
N LYS A 34 -29.46 29.01 -1.45
CA LYS A 34 -29.49 27.78 -2.27
C LYS A 34 -28.11 27.36 -2.73
N SER A 35 -27.20 28.32 -2.92
CA SER A 35 -25.85 28.01 -3.35
C SER A 35 -25.06 27.31 -2.23
N ILE A 36 -25.30 27.69 -0.95
CA ILE A 36 -24.64 27.11 0.24
C ILE A 36 -24.74 25.57 0.24
N TRP A 37 -25.93 25.01 0.02
CA TRP A 37 -26.14 23.56 0.05
C TRP A 37 -25.46 22.81 -1.10
N PHE A 38 -25.47 23.40 -2.30
CA PHE A 38 -24.74 22.85 -3.45
C PHE A 38 -23.23 22.80 -3.17
N TYR A 39 -22.69 23.79 -2.47
CA TYR A 39 -21.26 23.84 -2.16
C TYR A 39 -20.84 22.96 -0.99
N VAL A 40 -21.67 22.83 0.05
CA VAL A 40 -21.45 21.82 1.11
C VAL A 40 -21.38 20.42 0.49
N PHE A 41 -22.22 20.15 -0.51
CA PHE A 41 -22.20 18.89 -1.25
C PHE A 41 -20.89 18.68 -2.04
N ILE A 42 -20.39 19.72 -2.74
CA ILE A 42 -19.09 19.66 -3.46
C ILE A 42 -17.90 19.42 -2.50
N ILE A 43 -17.86 20.13 -1.36
CA ILE A 43 -16.81 19.95 -0.34
C ILE A 43 -16.85 18.53 0.23
N CYS A 44 -18.04 17.99 0.52
CA CYS A 44 -18.19 16.61 0.97
C CYS A 44 -17.67 15.58 -0.04
N ILE A 45 -17.99 15.74 -1.33
CA ILE A 45 -17.45 14.87 -2.39
C ILE A 45 -15.93 14.95 -2.44
N PHE A 46 -15.37 16.15 -2.32
CA PHE A 46 -13.93 16.35 -2.35
C PHE A 46 -13.23 15.67 -1.15
N ILE A 47 -13.77 15.83 0.06
CA ILE A 47 -13.27 15.15 1.27
C ILE A 47 -13.31 13.63 1.08
N MET A 48 -14.43 13.09 0.55
CA MET A 48 -14.52 11.66 0.25
C MET A 48 -13.44 11.21 -0.75
N GLY A 49 -13.17 12.01 -1.79
CA GLY A 49 -12.11 11.71 -2.77
C GLY A 49 -10.71 11.67 -2.16
N VAL A 50 -10.39 12.63 -1.29
CA VAL A 50 -9.10 12.66 -0.56
C VAL A 50 -8.99 11.46 0.39
N CYS A 51 -10.06 11.13 1.12
CA CYS A 51 -10.11 9.95 1.98
C CYS A 51 -9.87 8.65 1.20
N LEU A 52 -10.48 8.50 0.02
CA LEU A 52 -10.27 7.36 -0.88
C LEU A 52 -8.80 7.22 -1.31
N VAL A 53 -8.15 8.32 -1.72
CA VAL A 53 -6.73 8.30 -2.11
C VAL A 53 -5.83 7.93 -0.93
N CYS A 54 -6.10 8.46 0.27
CA CYS A 54 -5.36 8.08 1.48
C CYS A 54 -5.53 6.59 1.82
N MET A 55 -6.76 6.05 1.70
CA MET A 55 -7.04 4.63 1.94
C MET A 55 -6.25 3.72 0.99
N THR A 56 -6.14 4.04 -0.30
CA THR A 56 -5.39 3.20 -1.26
C THR A 56 -3.90 3.05 -0.91
N LYS A 57 -3.25 4.12 -0.38
CA LYS A 57 -1.85 4.06 0.06
C LYS A 57 -1.67 3.19 1.30
N VAL A 58 -2.58 3.34 2.27
CA VAL A 58 -2.58 2.55 3.50
C VAL A 58 -2.77 1.07 3.17
N VAL A 59 -3.66 0.74 2.23
CA VAL A 59 -3.87 -0.65 1.77
C VAL A 59 -2.61 -1.24 1.15
N GLY A 60 -1.86 -0.49 0.33
CA GLY A 60 -0.58 -0.97 -0.24
C GLY A 60 0.50 -1.25 0.81
N GLU A 61 0.65 -0.37 1.80
CA GLU A 61 1.59 -0.59 2.91
C GLU A 61 1.20 -1.80 3.77
N ILE A 62 -0.11 -1.96 4.05
CA ILE A 62 -0.64 -3.11 4.77
C ILE A 62 -0.40 -4.40 3.98
N ASN A 63 -0.63 -4.40 2.67
CA ASN A 63 -0.44 -5.57 1.81
C ASN A 63 1.02 -6.03 1.80
N LYS A 64 1.96 -5.07 1.77
CA LYS A 64 3.39 -5.37 1.90
C LYS A 64 3.72 -6.03 3.25
N ILE A 65 3.15 -5.55 4.36
CA ILE A 65 3.36 -6.15 5.69
C ILE A 65 2.86 -7.60 5.73
N TYR A 66 1.67 -7.87 5.19
CA TYR A 66 1.13 -9.22 5.10
C TYR A 66 2.03 -10.15 4.27
N ARG A 67 2.52 -9.68 3.12
CA ARG A 67 3.44 -10.46 2.27
C ARG A 67 4.76 -10.79 2.95
N ILE A 68 5.34 -9.84 3.71
CA ILE A 68 6.56 -10.09 4.49
C ILE A 68 6.29 -11.12 5.59
N LYS A 69 5.12 -11.06 6.23
CA LYS A 69 4.71 -12.05 7.23
C LYS A 69 4.58 -13.46 6.61
N ASP A 70 4.02 -13.58 5.41
CA ASP A 70 3.96 -14.84 4.67
C ASP A 70 5.36 -15.39 4.36
N ILE A 71 6.25 -14.54 3.85
CA ILE A 71 7.65 -14.91 3.58
C ILE A 71 8.34 -15.40 4.86
N ASN A 72 8.16 -14.71 5.98
CA ASN A 72 8.74 -15.13 7.25
C ASN A 72 8.21 -16.50 7.70
N SER A 73 6.92 -16.77 7.50
CA SER A 73 6.32 -18.08 7.77
C SER A 73 6.95 -19.18 6.90
N MET A 74 7.08 -18.92 5.60
CA MET A 74 7.71 -19.84 4.65
C MET A 74 9.17 -20.13 4.99
N LEU A 75 9.92 -19.11 5.43
CA LEU A 75 11.31 -19.27 5.88
C LEU A 75 11.41 -20.15 7.13
N LYS A 76 10.46 -20.04 8.08
CA LYS A 76 10.37 -20.96 9.21
C LYS A 76 10.13 -22.41 8.75
N THR A 77 9.26 -22.62 7.76
CA THR A 77 9.04 -23.95 7.17
C THR A 77 10.31 -24.52 6.54
N LEU A 78 11.14 -23.65 5.95
CA LEU A 78 12.44 -24.00 5.38
C LEU A 78 13.57 -24.15 6.43
N LYS A 79 13.25 -24.11 7.73
CA LYS A 79 14.16 -24.27 8.87
C LYS A 79 15.26 -23.19 8.96
N TYR A 80 14.99 -21.98 8.49
CA TYR A 80 15.86 -20.82 8.76
C TYR A 80 15.84 -20.46 10.24
N SER A 81 16.97 -19.97 10.75
CA SER A 81 17.06 -19.48 12.14
C SER A 81 16.32 -18.16 12.33
N GLU A 82 15.93 -17.85 13.56
CA GLU A 82 15.23 -16.59 13.87
C GLU A 82 16.07 -15.35 13.52
N ASN A 83 17.39 -15.41 13.74
CA ASN A 83 18.30 -14.31 13.39
C ASN A 83 18.35 -14.05 11.87
N GLU A 84 18.39 -15.10 11.06
CA GLU A 84 18.36 -14.98 9.59
C GLU A 84 17.02 -14.46 9.08
N ILE A 85 15.92 -14.85 9.74
CA ILE A 85 14.57 -14.33 9.42
C ILE A 85 14.50 -12.84 9.76
N GLU A 86 15.06 -12.40 10.89
CA GLU A 86 15.04 -10.99 11.29
C GLU A 86 15.88 -10.11 10.34
N GLU A 87 17.07 -10.57 9.94
CA GLU A 87 17.88 -9.88 8.94
C GLU A 87 17.16 -9.79 7.59
N ARG A 88 16.54 -10.89 7.15
CA ARG A 88 15.74 -10.89 5.92
C ARG A 88 14.52 -10.00 6.02
N GLN A 89 13.86 -9.92 7.17
CA GLN A 89 12.75 -9.02 7.39
C GLN A 89 13.18 -7.55 7.29
N LYS A 90 14.33 -7.18 7.86
CA LYS A 90 14.93 -5.85 7.72
C LYS A 90 15.21 -5.53 6.24
N TYR A 91 15.75 -6.49 5.51
CA TYR A 91 15.98 -6.36 4.06
C TYR A 91 14.66 -6.18 3.28
N LEU A 92 13.66 -7.04 3.50
CA LEU A 92 12.36 -6.99 2.82
C LEU A 92 11.59 -5.70 3.09
N ASN A 93 11.69 -5.17 4.31
CA ASN A 93 11.11 -3.87 4.67
C ASN A 93 11.67 -2.72 3.83
N SER A 94 12.92 -2.82 3.37
CA SER A 94 13.56 -1.80 2.52
C SER A 94 13.17 -1.87 1.04
N LEU A 95 12.58 -2.98 0.58
CA LEU A 95 12.25 -3.22 -0.83
C LEU A 95 10.89 -2.63 -1.25
N SER A 96 10.66 -2.48 -2.56
CA SER A 96 9.34 -2.16 -3.12
C SER A 96 8.39 -3.37 -3.04
N GLU A 97 7.08 -3.12 -3.08
CA GLU A 97 6.05 -4.16 -3.03
C GLU A 97 6.23 -5.21 -4.14
N ASP A 98 6.52 -4.80 -5.37
CA ASP A 98 6.74 -5.72 -6.50
C ASP A 98 7.92 -6.67 -6.28
N LYS A 99 8.99 -6.18 -5.67
CA LYS A 99 10.17 -7.00 -5.36
C LYS A 99 9.89 -7.99 -4.23
N VAL A 100 9.08 -7.60 -3.25
CA VAL A 100 8.63 -8.50 -2.18
C VAL A 100 7.77 -9.62 -2.78
N GLU A 101 6.89 -9.30 -3.74
CA GLU A 101 6.08 -10.29 -4.45
C GLU A 101 6.93 -11.28 -5.26
N GLU A 102 7.92 -10.77 -5.99
CA GLU A 102 8.85 -11.62 -6.74
C GLU A 102 9.62 -12.59 -5.82
N ILE A 103 10.05 -12.12 -4.65
CA ILE A 103 10.71 -12.96 -3.64
C ILE A 103 9.75 -14.02 -3.09
N LYS A 104 8.49 -13.65 -2.81
CA LYS A 104 7.46 -14.59 -2.36
C LYS A 104 7.26 -15.70 -3.38
N LEU A 105 7.05 -15.37 -4.65
CA LEU A 105 6.87 -16.35 -5.74
C LEU A 105 8.09 -17.28 -5.88
N LYS A 106 9.31 -16.75 -5.82
CA LYS A 106 10.53 -17.58 -5.85
C LYS A 106 10.59 -18.54 -4.66
N LEU A 107 10.17 -18.10 -3.48
CA LEU A 107 10.19 -18.91 -2.28
C LEU A 107 9.12 -20.02 -2.32
N GLU A 108 7.91 -19.70 -2.80
CA GLU A 108 6.84 -20.67 -3.03
C GLU A 108 7.26 -21.75 -4.04
N ASN A 109 7.89 -21.36 -5.15
CA ASN A 109 8.43 -22.30 -6.12
C ASN A 109 9.49 -23.21 -5.50
N LYS A 110 10.41 -22.65 -4.70
CA LYS A 110 11.44 -23.43 -4.00
C LYS A 110 10.84 -24.43 -3.01
N ILE A 111 9.81 -24.04 -2.25
CA ILE A 111 9.09 -24.94 -1.34
C ILE A 111 8.38 -26.05 -2.13
N SER A 112 7.72 -25.70 -3.23
CA SER A 112 7.07 -26.66 -4.13
C SER A 112 8.04 -27.68 -4.69
N GLU A 113 9.24 -27.26 -5.12
CA GLU A 113 10.30 -28.15 -5.59
C GLU A 113 10.85 -29.08 -4.49
N VAL A 114 11.02 -28.56 -3.28
CA VAL A 114 11.46 -29.37 -2.13
C VAL A 114 10.41 -30.44 -1.80
N ASN A 115 9.13 -30.05 -1.76
CA ASN A 115 8.02 -30.98 -1.51
C ASN A 115 7.91 -32.05 -2.60
N LYS A 116 8.04 -31.67 -3.89
CA LYS A 116 8.06 -32.63 -4.99
C LYS A 116 9.22 -33.63 -4.85
N ARG A 117 10.43 -33.16 -4.55
CA ARG A 117 11.60 -34.04 -4.36
C ARG A 117 11.42 -35.00 -3.18
N TRP A 118 10.87 -34.52 -2.07
CA TRP A 118 10.53 -35.37 -0.92
C TRP A 118 9.53 -36.47 -1.32
N PHE A 119 8.46 -36.09 -2.03
CA PHE A 119 7.44 -37.04 -2.48
C PHE A 119 7.97 -38.11 -3.45
N TYR A 120 8.88 -37.73 -4.35
CA TYR A 120 9.52 -38.69 -5.28
C TYR A 120 10.53 -39.61 -4.56
N ASN A 121 11.29 -39.11 -3.59
CA ASN A 121 12.24 -39.94 -2.83
C ASN A 121 11.56 -40.93 -1.89
N GLU A 122 10.41 -40.59 -1.31
CA GLU A 122 9.62 -41.54 -0.50
C GLU A 122 9.02 -42.68 -1.34
N ASN A 123 8.66 -42.42 -2.60
CA ASN A 123 8.08 -43.44 -3.49
C ASN A 123 9.12 -44.32 -4.21
N ASN A 124 10.38 -43.89 -4.32
CA ASN A 124 11.46 -44.68 -4.93
C ASN A 124 12.25 -45.55 -3.92
N ASN A 125 11.97 -45.44 -2.62
CA ASN A 125 12.57 -46.25 -1.55
C ASN A 125 11.65 -47.40 -1.07
N LYS A 126 10.64 -47.79 -1.86
CA LYS A 126 9.86 -49.02 -1.69
C LYS A 126 10.29 -50.07 -2.71
#